data_AF-A0A820PK24-F1
#
_entry.id   AF-A0A820PK24-F1
#
_cell.length_a   1.000
_cell.length_b   1.000
_cell.length_c   1.000
_cell.angle_alpha   90.00
_cell.angle_beta   90.00
_cell.angle_gamma   90.00
#
_symmetry.space_group_name_H-M   'P 1'
#
loop_
_entity.id
_entity.type
_entity.pdbx_description
1 polymer ?
#
loop_
_entity_poly.entity_id
_entity_poly.type
_entity_poly.pdbx_seq_one_letter_code
_entity_poly.pdbx_strand_id
1 'polypeptide(L)'
;FYCYIFNTTQIKKWFVDDKELSPDDRVNVKTLDNVVTLLNRKAERGDTGIYKLVLKNSEGTNQVQFRVNVLSPPTKPEGPLDATNVTAEGCTLNWKPPKDDGGNDIKHYVVERREAGTEKWTKVGPPVLGT
;
A
#
# COMPACT_ATOMS: atom_id res chain seq x y z
N PHE A 1 3.06 -10.29 8.47
CA PHE A 1 2.69 -11.63 7.95
C PHE A 1 2.81 -12.65 9.06
N TYR A 2 1.86 -13.60 9.17
CA TYR A 2 1.91 -14.69 10.14
C TYR A 2 2.01 -16.02 9.38
N CYS A 3 3.01 -16.84 9.69
CA CYS A 3 3.13 -18.19 9.17
C CYS A 3 3.12 -19.17 10.36
N TYR A 4 2.16 -20.09 10.36
CA TYR A 4 2.08 -21.18 11.33
C TYR A 4 2.89 -22.37 10.82
N ILE A 5 3.71 -22.91 11.69
CA ILE A 5 4.62 -24.02 11.41
C ILE A 5 4.25 -25.17 12.34
N PHE A 6 4.36 -26.39 11.84
CA PHE A 6 4.14 -27.60 12.63
C PHE A 6 5.35 -28.52 12.44
N ASN A 7 5.87 -29.12 13.52
CA ASN A 7 6.98 -30.09 13.52
C ASN A 7 8.34 -29.63 12.95
N THR A 8 8.76 -28.37 13.15
CA THR A 8 10.10 -27.93 12.70
C THR A 8 10.93 -27.35 13.84
N THR A 9 12.16 -27.86 14.02
CA THR A 9 13.07 -27.44 15.10
C THR A 9 14.24 -26.57 14.63
N GLN A 10 14.22 -26.01 13.41
CA GLN A 10 15.44 -25.40 12.85
C GLN A 10 15.21 -24.22 11.87
N ILE A 11 16.36 -23.66 11.50
CA ILE A 11 16.69 -22.36 10.90
C ILE A 11 15.62 -21.82 9.95
N LYS A 12 15.17 -20.60 10.27
CA LYS A 12 14.15 -19.82 9.56
C LYS A 12 14.85 -18.68 8.83
N LYS A 13 14.85 -18.72 7.49
CA LYS A 13 15.41 -17.64 6.66
C LYS A 13 14.33 -17.04 5.77
N TRP A 14 14.26 -15.71 5.77
CA TRP A 14 13.42 -14.97 4.84
C TRP A 14 14.27 -14.49 3.66
N PHE A 15 13.66 -14.48 2.49
CA PHE A 15 14.22 -13.91 1.28
C PHE A 15 13.20 -12.98 0.65
N VAL A 16 13.67 -11.89 0.04
CA VAL A 16 12.89 -10.99 -0.80
C VAL A 16 13.57 -10.94 -2.16
N ASP A 17 12.86 -11.32 -3.21
CA ASP A 17 13.39 -11.44 -4.58
C ASP A 17 14.72 -12.22 -4.61
N ASP A 18 14.71 -13.38 -3.95
CA ASP A 18 15.85 -14.30 -3.79
C ASP A 18 17.05 -13.78 -2.99
N LYS A 19 17.02 -12.54 -2.51
CA LYS A 19 18.02 -12.00 -1.58
C LYS A 19 17.65 -12.30 -0.14
N GLU A 20 18.59 -12.86 0.63
CA GLU A 20 18.37 -13.13 2.07
C GLU A 20 18.06 -11.81 2.80
N LEU A 21 16.92 -11.77 3.47
CA LEU A 21 16.42 -10.62 4.19
C LEU A 21 17.28 -10.44 5.45
N SER A 22 17.96 -9.30 5.53
CA SER A 22 18.63 -8.85 6.74
C SER A 22 17.70 -7.89 7.49
N PRO A 23 17.26 -8.21 8.72
CA PRO A 23 16.43 -7.30 9.52
C PRO A 23 17.11 -5.94 9.71
N ASP A 24 16.30 -4.89 9.70
CA ASP A 24 16.71 -3.50 9.91
C ASP A 24 15.68 -2.75 10.77
N ASP A 25 15.82 -1.44 10.93
CA ASP A 25 14.90 -0.63 11.73
C ASP A 25 13.45 -0.67 11.21
N ARG A 26 13.24 -0.94 9.91
CA ARG A 26 11.91 -1.03 9.30
C ARG A 26 11.36 -2.45 9.37
N VAL A 27 12.20 -3.46 9.12
CA VAL A 27 11.82 -4.86 8.97
C VAL A 27 12.32 -5.70 10.14
N ASN A 28 11.35 -6.19 10.93
CA ASN A 28 11.59 -7.05 12.07
C ASN A 28 11.09 -8.47 11.80
N VAL A 29 11.94 -9.46 12.05
CA VAL A 29 11.56 -10.87 12.04
C VAL A 29 11.43 -11.34 13.49
N LYS A 30 10.25 -11.85 13.85
CA LYS A 30 10.00 -12.47 15.15
C LYS A 30 9.66 -13.93 14.98
N THR A 31 10.20 -14.74 15.87
CA THR A 31 9.86 -16.15 15.99
C THR A 31 9.34 -16.38 17.39
N LEU A 32 8.11 -16.89 17.51
CA LEU A 32 7.52 -17.31 18.78
C LEU A 32 7.00 -18.72 18.59
N ASP A 33 7.55 -19.67 19.34
CA ASP A 33 7.22 -21.10 19.26
C ASP A 33 7.23 -21.60 17.80
N ASN A 34 6.04 -21.86 17.29
CA ASN A 34 5.76 -22.41 15.98
C ASN A 34 5.26 -21.36 14.98
N VAL A 35 5.32 -20.07 15.32
CA VAL A 35 4.93 -18.95 14.45
C VAL A 35 6.14 -18.11 14.08
N VAL A 36 6.24 -17.76 12.80
CA VAL A 36 7.23 -16.80 12.29
C VAL A 36 6.49 -15.62 11.69
N THR A 37 6.91 -14.43 12.11
CA THR A 37 6.31 -13.17 11.73
C THR A 37 7.35 -12.26 11.12
N LEU A 38 7.06 -11.78 9.91
CA LEU A 38 7.78 -10.67 9.28
C LEU A 38 6.91 -9.41 9.41
N LEU A 39 7.46 -8.37 10.02
CA LEU A 39 6.80 -7.10 10.25
C LEU A 39 7.65 -5.96 9.67
N ASN A 40 7.15 -5.34 8.59
CA ASN A 40 7.66 -4.07 8.10
C ASN A 40 6.78 -2.92 8.64
N ARG A 41 7.31 -2.09 9.53
CA ARG A 41 6.55 -0.99 10.17
C ARG A 41 6.46 0.28 9.33
N LYS A 42 7.32 0.41 8.32
CA LYS A 42 7.39 1.57 7.41
C LYS A 42 7.55 1.04 5.99
N ALA A 43 6.52 0.31 5.54
CA ALA A 43 6.52 -0.30 4.22
C ALA A 43 6.38 0.77 3.13
N GLU A 44 7.23 0.66 2.11
CA GLU A 44 7.29 1.56 0.95
C GLU A 44 7.13 0.75 -0.34
N ARG A 45 6.81 1.40 -1.48
CA ARG A 45 6.56 0.68 -2.74
C ARG A 45 7.72 -0.23 -3.16
N GLY A 46 8.96 0.15 -2.83
CA GLY A 46 10.17 -0.64 -3.07
C GLY A 46 10.25 -1.94 -2.29
N ASP A 47 9.44 -2.13 -1.25
CA ASP A 47 9.32 -3.39 -0.51
C ASP A 47 8.39 -4.40 -1.22
N THR A 48 7.85 -4.05 -2.41
CA THR A 48 7.13 -4.98 -3.27
C THR A 48 8.08 -6.05 -3.81
N GLY A 49 7.70 -7.32 -3.69
CA GLY A 49 8.54 -8.42 -4.15
C GLY A 49 7.96 -9.80 -3.84
N ILE A 50 8.73 -10.83 -4.18
CA ILE A 50 8.42 -12.21 -3.83
C ILE A 50 9.10 -12.53 -2.49
N TYR A 51 8.28 -12.75 -1.47
CA TYR A 51 8.72 -13.13 -0.14
C TYR A 51 8.75 -14.66 -0.05
N LYS A 52 9.90 -15.20 0.35
CA LYS A 52 10.13 -16.64 0.49
C LYS A 52 10.62 -16.95 1.89
N LEU A 53 9.93 -17.83 2.59
CA LEU A 53 10.33 -18.38 3.88
C LEU A 53 10.87 -19.80 3.65
N VAL A 54 12.13 -20.02 4.02
CA VAL A 54 12.79 -21.32 3.99
C VAL A 54 12.91 -21.84 5.42
N LEU A 55 12.42 -23.06 5.62
CA LEU A 55 12.49 -23.82 6.86
C LEU A 55 13.40 -25.02 6.62
N LYS A 56 14.51 -25.10 7.35
CA LYS A 56 15.42 -26.25 7.28
C LYS A 56 15.41 -26.98 8.60
N ASN A 57 15.49 -28.31 8.60
CA ASN A 57 15.81 -29.15 9.76
C ASN A 57 16.86 -30.23 9.40
N SER A 58 17.15 -31.16 10.32
CA SER A 58 18.10 -32.25 10.09
C SER A 58 17.65 -33.18 8.96
N GLU A 59 16.33 -33.29 8.76
CA GLU A 59 15.71 -34.23 7.84
C GLU A 59 15.44 -33.64 6.45
N GLY A 60 15.49 -32.32 6.29
CA GLY A 60 15.21 -31.70 5.01
C GLY A 60 14.99 -30.20 5.05
N THR A 61 14.51 -29.69 3.92
CA THR A 61 14.19 -28.27 3.71
C THR A 61 12.81 -28.16 3.09
N ASN A 62 11.99 -27.25 3.62
CA ASN A 62 10.71 -26.88 3.06
C ASN A 62 10.68 -25.36 2.85
N GLN A 63 9.87 -24.89 1.90
CA GLN A 63 9.77 -23.47 1.59
C GLN A 63 8.35 -23.07 1.19
N VAL A 64 7.98 -21.84 1.53
CA VAL A 64 6.76 -21.18 1.08
C VAL A 64 7.11 -19.84 0.46
N GLN A 65 6.46 -19.49 -0.66
CA GLN A 65 6.66 -18.23 -1.35
C GLN A 65 5.33 -17.56 -1.68
N PHE A 66 5.29 -16.23 -1.60
CA PHE A 66 4.13 -15.43 -1.94
C PHE A 66 4.57 -14.05 -2.43
N ARG A 67 3.76 -13.44 -3.29
CA ARG A 67 4.00 -12.07 -3.76
C ARG A 67 3.36 -11.08 -2.79
N VAL A 68 4.11 -10.05 -2.42
CA VAL A 68 3.61 -8.89 -1.67
C VAL A 68 3.65 -7.69 -2.58
N ASN A 69 2.50 -7.02 -2.74
CA ASN A 69 2.39 -5.74 -3.43
C ASN A 69 2.15 -4.64 -2.40
N VAL A 70 3.10 -3.71 -2.26
CA VAL A 70 2.97 -2.55 -1.39
C VAL A 70 2.41 -1.39 -2.21
N LEU A 71 1.20 -0.96 -1.85
CA LEU A 71 0.51 0.15 -2.49
C LEU A 71 0.73 1.43 -1.68
N SER A 72 0.67 2.57 -2.36
CA SER A 72 0.65 3.89 -1.75
C SER A 72 -0.69 4.58 -2.03
N PRO A 73 -1.04 5.62 -1.27
CA PRO A 73 -2.11 6.51 -1.67
C PRO A 73 -1.78 7.17 -3.01
N PRO A 74 -2.78 7.42 -3.88
CA PRO A 74 -2.60 8.28 -5.03
C PRO A 74 -2.05 9.64 -4.64
N THR A 75 -1.27 10.23 -5.52
CA THR A 75 -0.87 11.63 -5.42
C THR A 75 -2.07 12.55 -5.68
N LYS A 76 -1.90 13.86 -5.45
CA LYS A 76 -2.95 14.83 -5.75
C LYS A 76 -3.26 14.83 -7.26
N PRO A 77 -4.53 15.05 -7.66
CA PRO A 77 -4.88 15.28 -9.07
C PRO A 77 -4.00 16.37 -9.68
N GLU A 78 -3.66 16.21 -10.96
CA GLU A 78 -2.86 17.20 -11.66
C GLU A 78 -3.70 18.43 -12.02
N GLY A 79 -3.07 19.59 -11.90
CA GLY A 79 -3.70 20.88 -12.22
C GLY A 79 -3.58 21.27 -13.70
N PRO A 80 -4.23 22.38 -14.09
CA PRO A 80 -5.13 23.19 -13.25
C PRO A 80 -6.48 22.51 -13.00
N LEU A 81 -7.14 22.88 -11.90
CA LEU A 81 -8.57 22.62 -11.73
C LEU A 81 -9.32 23.64 -12.59
N ASP A 82 -9.92 23.19 -13.68
CA ASP A 82 -10.60 24.04 -14.64
C ASP A 82 -12.10 24.10 -14.34
N ALA A 83 -12.62 25.33 -14.20
CA ALA A 83 -14.02 25.58 -13.90
C ALA A 83 -14.72 26.17 -15.11
N THR A 84 -15.73 25.47 -15.61
CA THR A 84 -16.50 25.82 -16.81
C THR A 84 -18.00 25.88 -16.47
N ASN A 85 -18.83 26.40 -17.38
CA ASN A 85 -20.29 26.50 -17.20
C ASN A 85 -20.71 27.12 -15.86
N VAL A 86 -20.05 28.21 -15.45
CA VAL A 86 -20.33 28.87 -14.17
C VAL A 86 -21.66 29.62 -14.25
N THR A 87 -22.57 29.30 -13.33
CA THR A 87 -23.86 29.96 -13.14
C THR A 87 -24.03 30.36 -11.67
N ALA A 88 -25.13 31.03 -11.33
CA ALA A 88 -25.47 31.32 -9.94
C ALA A 88 -25.75 30.04 -9.11
N GLU A 89 -26.05 28.93 -9.78
CA GLU A 89 -26.49 27.67 -9.16
C GLU A 89 -25.37 26.61 -9.12
N GLY A 90 -24.31 26.75 -9.94
CA GLY A 90 -23.23 25.78 -9.97
C GLY A 90 -22.14 26.05 -11.02
N CYS A 91 -21.26 25.06 -11.19
CA CYS A 91 -20.23 25.04 -12.23
C CYS A 91 -19.86 23.59 -12.57
N THR A 92 -19.16 23.40 -13.68
CA THR A 92 -18.54 22.13 -14.07
C THR A 92 -17.04 22.20 -13.78
N LEU A 93 -16.54 21.23 -13.03
CA LEU A 93 -15.11 21.12 -12.70
C LEU A 93 -14.46 20.02 -13.54
N ASN A 94 -13.33 20.35 -14.15
CA ASN A 94 -12.47 19.42 -14.88
C ASN A 94 -11.09 19.39 -14.24
N TRP A 95 -10.50 18.21 -14.12
CA TRP A 95 -9.15 18.02 -13.59
C TRP A 95 -8.46 16.85 -14.29
N LYS A 96 -7.14 16.78 -14.17
CA LYS A 96 -6.36 15.65 -14.68
C LYS A 96 -6.17 14.60 -13.59
N PRO A 97 -6.03 13.31 -13.96
CA PRO A 97 -5.70 12.27 -13.00
C PRO A 97 -4.35 12.56 -12.32
N PRO A 98 -4.09 11.94 -11.15
CA PRO A 98 -2.80 12.07 -10.50
C PRO A 98 -1.69 11.42 -11.34
N LYS A 99 -0.47 11.96 -11.23
CA LYS A 99 0.71 11.42 -11.93
C LYS A 99 1.11 10.03 -11.43
N ASP A 100 0.91 9.77 -10.15
CA ASP A 100 1.11 8.47 -9.50
C ASP A 100 -0.17 8.10 -8.77
N ASP A 101 -0.78 6.99 -9.16
CA ASP A 101 -1.99 6.41 -8.57
C ASP A 101 -1.70 5.56 -7.32
N GLY A 102 -0.43 5.45 -6.93
CA GLY A 102 0.00 4.66 -5.79
C GLY A 102 0.06 3.15 -6.07
N GLY A 103 -0.06 2.73 -7.31
CA GLY A 103 0.05 1.34 -7.76
C GLY A 103 -1.28 0.58 -7.86
N ASN A 104 -2.41 1.28 -7.84
CA ASN A 104 -3.73 0.70 -8.07
C ASN A 104 -4.67 1.75 -8.66
N ASP A 105 -5.67 1.29 -9.42
CA ASP A 105 -6.61 2.17 -10.11
C ASP A 105 -7.33 3.13 -9.14
N ILE A 106 -7.49 4.37 -9.60
CA ILE A 106 -8.22 5.40 -8.86
C ILE A 106 -9.70 5.00 -8.77
N LYS A 107 -10.16 4.71 -7.55
CA LYS A 107 -11.56 4.32 -7.33
C LYS A 107 -12.53 5.50 -7.47
N HIS A 108 -12.16 6.65 -6.93
CA HIS A 108 -13.00 7.84 -6.95
C HIS A 108 -12.22 9.12 -6.59
N TYR A 109 -12.85 10.26 -6.89
CA TYR A 109 -12.46 11.60 -6.47
C TYR A 109 -13.47 12.16 -5.47
N VAL A 110 -12.97 12.93 -4.50
CA VAL A 110 -13.78 13.71 -3.57
C VAL A 110 -13.68 15.17 -3.95
N VAL A 111 -14.83 15.80 -4.21
CA VAL A 111 -14.90 17.23 -4.52
C VAL A 111 -15.37 17.98 -3.27
N GLU A 112 -14.58 18.96 -2.86
CA GLU A 112 -14.88 19.81 -1.71
C GLU A 112 -14.94 21.28 -2.13
N ARG A 113 -15.80 22.04 -1.46
CA ARG A 113 -15.92 23.49 -1.62
C ARG A 113 -15.66 24.19 -0.28
N ARG A 114 -15.11 25.39 -0.36
CA ARG A 114 -14.89 26.28 0.78
C ARG A 114 -15.47 27.65 0.47
N GLU A 115 -16.29 28.17 1.38
CA GLU A 115 -16.83 29.52 1.26
C GLU A 115 -15.73 30.55 1.54
N ALA A 116 -15.69 31.62 0.75
CA ALA A 116 -14.69 32.67 0.91
C ALA A 116 -14.78 33.30 2.31
N GLY A 117 -13.63 33.51 2.95
CA GLY A 117 -13.57 34.00 4.34
C GLY A 117 -13.72 32.92 5.42
N THR A 118 -13.93 31.66 5.03
CA THR A 118 -13.93 30.51 5.95
C THR A 118 -12.74 29.60 5.69
N GLU A 119 -12.31 28.84 6.71
CA GLU A 119 -11.31 27.77 6.57
C GLU A 119 -11.94 26.39 6.35
N LYS A 120 -13.28 26.30 6.43
CA LYS A 120 -14.00 25.03 6.46
C LYS A 120 -14.31 24.54 5.05
N TRP A 121 -13.71 23.41 4.69
CA TRP A 121 -14.08 22.66 3.49
C TRP A 121 -15.31 21.79 3.76
N THR A 122 -16.16 21.66 2.76
CA THR A 122 -17.37 20.84 2.79
C THR A 122 -17.47 20.00 1.52
N LYS A 123 -17.86 18.73 1.64
CA LYS A 123 -18.07 17.86 0.49
C LYS A 123 -19.23 18.38 -0.36
N VAL A 124 -19.02 18.47 -1.67
CA VAL A 124 -20.02 18.96 -2.62
C VAL A 124 -21.08 17.89 -2.92
N GLY A 125 -20.72 16.62 -2.80
CA GLY A 125 -21.63 15.50 -3.10
C GLY A 125 -20.99 14.12 -2.89
N PRO A 126 -21.61 13.07 -3.44
CA PRO A 126 -21.04 11.72 -3.42
C PRO A 126 -19.74 11.66 -4.24
N PRO A 127 -18.89 10.65 -4.01
CA PRO A 127 -17.65 10.47 -4.76
C PRO A 127 -17.89 10.30 -6.26
N VAL A 128 -17.04 10.94 -7.07
CA VAL A 128 -17.03 10.79 -8.53
C VAL A 128 -16.15 9.62 -8.89
N LEU A 129 -16.65 8.62 -9.62
CA LEU A 129 -15.85 7.45 -9.97
C LEU A 129 -14.61 7.83 -10.79
N GLY A 130 -13.48 7.17 -10.52
CA GLY A 130 -12.30 7.31 -11.36
C GLY A 130 -12.52 6.56 -12.67
N THR A 131 -12.25 7.24 -13.78
CA THR A 131 -12.26 6.71 -15.15
C THR A 131 -10.86 6.43 -15.63
#